data_AF-A0A4Q2DSN7-F1
#
_entry.id   AF-A0A4Q2DSN7-F1
#
_cell.length_a   1.000
_cell.length_b   1.000
_cell.length_c   1.000
_cell.angle_alpha   90.00
_cell.angle_beta   90.00
_cell.angle_gamma   90.00
#
_symmetry.space_group_name_H-M   'P 1'
#
loop_
_entity.id
_entity.type
_entity.pdbx_description
1 polymer ?
#
loop_
_entity_poly.entity_id
_entity_poly.type
_entity_poly.pdbx_seq_one_letter_code
_entity_poly.pdbx_strand_id
1 'polypeptide(L)'
;MAQPDDDAESSYELNPRPRPAPLDTTKFTQESRPPTPRDLYDLFPSPHTQIDEDTVLNIRPAWKRSLHQLLEQPTSSQAAFFVHMLTTALIVISALITVLETVPTFHSVSNRVWFGVETTLVALFTVEYISRCLAWSFSWSSLFRWLLSFYGIIDLLSVLPYYIELMLRQDTSVLFRFSILRMFRLLRVFRPFRYNHTILLTIEVMYLSVRRSQHALLAIGFFVIMILTVFSTLLYFAERGTWDEALDTFVNVDGDPTQFASIPGAAWFVVVSAYRFLAFHYLTCLSLPALSPLSCFGRHPPLFSSLSVLLLVLPIVLTLWLSQR
;
A
#
# COMPACT_ATOMS: atom_id res chain seq x y z
N MET A 1 -62.61 -63.90 -72.68
CA MET A 1 -62.36 -64.49 -71.36
C MET A 1 -60.89 -64.26 -71.05
N ALA A 2 -60.61 -63.69 -69.89
CA ALA A 2 -59.31 -63.18 -69.36
C ALA A 2 -58.98 -61.71 -69.69
N GLN A 3 -59.10 -60.85 -68.65
CA GLN A 3 -58.43 -59.55 -68.53
C GLN A 3 -56.90 -59.74 -68.44
N PRO A 4 -56.15 -58.74 -68.89
CA PRO A 4 -55.29 -57.94 -67.98
C PRO A 4 -55.25 -56.47 -68.43
N ASP A 5 -54.72 -55.47 -67.76
CA ASP A 5 -54.40 -55.14 -66.37
C ASP A 5 -54.36 -53.58 -66.40
N ASP A 6 -54.85 -52.93 -65.34
CA ASP A 6 -54.85 -51.48 -65.21
C ASP A 6 -53.41 -50.95 -65.08
N ASP A 7 -52.86 -50.35 -66.13
CA ASP A 7 -51.64 -49.53 -66.05
C ASP A 7 -52.02 -48.05 -66.23
N ALA A 8 -52.45 -47.44 -65.13
CA ALA A 8 -52.56 -45.99 -65.01
C ALA A 8 -51.17 -45.37 -65.10
N GLU A 9 -50.97 -44.48 -66.08
CA GLU A 9 -49.80 -43.61 -66.23
C GLU A 9 -49.55 -42.79 -64.94
N SER A 10 -48.68 -43.29 -64.06
CA SER A 10 -48.14 -42.50 -62.95
C SER A 10 -47.06 -41.58 -63.49
N SER A 11 -47.45 -40.33 -63.79
CA SER A 11 -46.53 -39.24 -64.13
C SER A 11 -45.47 -39.08 -63.03
N TYR A 12 -44.20 -39.28 -63.36
CA TYR A 12 -43.08 -38.98 -62.47
C TYR A 12 -42.86 -37.46 -62.44
N GLU A 13 -43.48 -36.76 -61.50
CA GLU A 13 -43.08 -35.39 -61.19
C GLU A 13 -41.64 -35.38 -60.63
N LEU A 14 -40.74 -34.77 -61.38
CA LEU A 14 -39.34 -34.57 -61.02
C LEU A 14 -39.29 -33.56 -59.85
N ASN A 15 -39.21 -34.04 -58.61
CA ASN A 15 -39.14 -33.19 -57.41
C ASN A 15 -37.87 -32.29 -57.47
N PRO A 16 -37.97 -30.96 -57.62
CA PRO A 16 -36.79 -30.10 -57.66
C PRO A 16 -36.18 -30.02 -56.25
N ARG A 17 -34.95 -30.51 -56.09
CA ARG A 17 -34.23 -30.38 -54.82
C ARG A 17 -34.17 -28.90 -54.41
N PRO A 18 -34.52 -28.54 -53.17
CA PRO A 18 -34.39 -27.16 -52.71
C PRO A 18 -32.91 -26.75 -52.78
N ARG A 19 -32.63 -25.59 -53.39
CA ARG A 19 -31.28 -25.01 -53.39
C ARG A 19 -30.83 -24.79 -51.95
N PRO A 20 -29.59 -25.14 -51.57
CA PRO A 20 -29.09 -24.83 -50.24
C PRO A 20 -29.13 -23.31 -50.04
N ALA A 21 -29.51 -22.89 -48.83
CA ALA A 21 -29.57 -21.48 -48.46
C ALA A 21 -28.20 -20.80 -48.73
N PRO A 22 -28.19 -19.53 -49.16
CA PRO A 22 -26.94 -18.81 -49.37
C PRO A 22 -26.10 -18.84 -48.09
N LEU A 23 -24.82 -19.22 -48.22
CA LEU A 23 -23.89 -19.27 -47.10
C LEU A 23 -23.80 -17.87 -46.51
N ASP A 24 -24.19 -17.73 -45.24
CA ASP A 24 -24.16 -16.45 -44.53
C ASP A 24 -22.70 -16.05 -44.26
N THR A 25 -22.12 -15.33 -45.22
CA THR A 25 -20.72 -14.86 -45.17
C THR A 25 -20.51 -13.80 -44.07
N THR A 26 -21.59 -13.26 -43.48
CA THR A 26 -21.49 -12.31 -42.37
C THR A 26 -20.85 -12.91 -41.13
N LYS A 27 -20.97 -14.24 -40.95
CA LYS A 27 -20.26 -14.99 -39.90
C LYS A 27 -18.75 -15.02 -40.09
N PHE A 28 -18.25 -14.90 -41.31
CA PHE A 28 -16.81 -14.89 -41.60
C PHE A 28 -16.21 -13.48 -41.61
N THR A 29 -17.03 -12.45 -41.81
CA THR A 29 -16.60 -11.04 -41.70
C THR A 29 -16.74 -10.47 -40.29
N GLN A 30 -17.52 -11.12 -39.41
CA GLN A 30 -17.47 -10.85 -37.98
C GLN A 30 -16.20 -11.48 -37.39
N GLU A 31 -15.09 -10.76 -37.53
CA GLU A 31 -13.97 -10.89 -36.60
C GLU A 31 -14.55 -10.67 -35.20
N SER A 32 -14.75 -11.76 -34.44
CA SER A 32 -15.03 -11.69 -33.02
C SER A 32 -13.76 -11.21 -32.34
N ARG A 33 -13.46 -9.92 -32.46
CA ARG A 33 -12.46 -9.28 -31.61
C ARG A 33 -12.92 -9.56 -30.19
N PRO A 34 -12.16 -10.32 -29.38
CA PRO A 34 -12.41 -10.31 -27.94
C PRO A 34 -12.45 -8.84 -27.54
N PRO A 35 -13.36 -8.42 -26.65
CA PRO A 35 -13.42 -7.04 -26.21
C PRO A 35 -12.00 -6.68 -25.80
N THR A 36 -11.37 -5.79 -26.57
CA THR A 36 -10.05 -5.29 -26.21
C THR A 36 -10.33 -4.62 -24.87
N PRO A 37 -9.73 -5.09 -23.76
CA PRO A 37 -10.04 -4.55 -22.45
C PRO A 37 -9.78 -3.05 -22.54
N ARG A 38 -10.85 -2.25 -22.47
CA ARG A 38 -10.73 -0.80 -22.62
C ARG A 38 -10.05 -0.21 -21.40
N ASP A 39 -10.13 -0.92 -20.28
CA ASP A 39 -9.52 -0.54 -19.02
C ASP A 39 -8.91 -1.76 -18.30
N LEU A 40 -7.93 -1.48 -17.41
CA LEU A 40 -7.21 -2.46 -16.60
C LEU A 40 -8.13 -3.37 -15.75
N TYR A 41 -9.37 -2.93 -15.51
CA TYR A 41 -10.41 -3.61 -14.72
C TYR A 41 -10.99 -4.85 -15.41
N ASP A 42 -11.02 -4.88 -16.75
CA ASP A 42 -11.54 -6.04 -17.49
C ASP A 42 -10.54 -7.22 -17.45
N LEU A 43 -9.24 -6.91 -17.33
CA LEU A 43 -8.15 -7.89 -17.21
C LEU A 43 -8.03 -8.46 -15.79
N PHE A 44 -8.39 -7.66 -14.78
CA PHE A 44 -8.37 -8.06 -13.37
C PHE A 44 -9.72 -7.71 -12.73
N PRO A 45 -10.74 -8.59 -12.86
CA PRO A 45 -11.98 -8.41 -12.14
C PRO A 45 -11.67 -8.45 -10.64
N SER A 46 -11.65 -7.30 -9.96
CA SER A 46 -11.53 -7.25 -8.51
C SER A 46 -12.77 -7.93 -7.92
N PRO A 47 -12.63 -8.99 -7.10
CA PRO A 47 -13.76 -9.67 -6.46
C PRO A 47 -14.66 -8.72 -5.66
N HIS A 48 -14.11 -7.57 -5.25
CA HIS A 48 -14.79 -6.54 -4.49
C HIS A 48 -15.90 -5.81 -5.27
N THR A 49 -15.78 -5.66 -6.59
CA THR A 49 -16.72 -4.83 -7.38
C THR A 49 -18.06 -5.52 -7.63
N GLN A 50 -18.06 -6.84 -7.87
CA GLN A 50 -19.30 -7.60 -8.09
C GLN A 50 -20.06 -7.88 -6.79
N ILE A 51 -19.37 -7.97 -5.65
CA ILE A 51 -20.01 -8.23 -4.35
C ILE A 51 -20.75 -6.98 -3.83
N ASP A 52 -20.33 -5.77 -4.18
CA ASP A 52 -20.95 -4.55 -3.67
C ASP A 52 -22.30 -4.21 -4.33
N GLU A 53 -22.48 -4.41 -5.65
CA GLU A 53 -23.73 -4.03 -6.34
C GLU A 53 -24.96 -4.84 -5.85
N ASP A 54 -24.83 -6.17 -5.76
CA ASP A 54 -25.91 -7.05 -5.28
C ASP A 54 -26.22 -6.85 -3.79
N THR A 55 -25.21 -6.43 -3.01
CA THR A 55 -25.35 -6.13 -1.58
C THR A 55 -26.11 -4.83 -1.37
N VAL A 56 -25.82 -3.78 -2.15
CA VAL A 56 -26.47 -2.46 -2.05
C VAL A 56 -27.95 -2.50 -2.41
N LEU A 57 -28.32 -3.28 -3.45
CA LEU A 57 -29.71 -3.44 -3.88
C LEU A 57 -30.59 -4.13 -2.82
N ASN A 58 -30.00 -4.99 -1.99
CA ASN A 58 -30.69 -5.74 -0.94
C ASN A 58 -30.78 -5.01 0.42
N ILE A 59 -30.23 -3.80 0.57
CA ILE A 59 -30.32 -3.04 1.82
C ILE A 59 -31.79 -2.60 2.07
N ARG A 60 -32.40 -3.12 3.13
CA ARG A 60 -33.67 -2.63 3.72
C ARG A 60 -33.36 -2.08 5.13
N PRO A 61 -33.97 -1.00 5.64
CA PRO A 61 -34.95 -0.04 5.08
C PRO A 61 -34.36 1.09 4.21
N ALA A 62 -35.23 1.86 3.53
CA ALA A 62 -34.87 2.89 2.54
C ALA A 62 -33.98 4.02 3.09
N TRP A 63 -34.21 4.47 4.34
CA TRP A 63 -33.38 5.51 4.95
C TRP A 63 -31.93 5.06 5.17
N LYS A 64 -31.68 3.76 5.42
CA LYS A 64 -30.31 3.23 5.51
C LYS A 64 -29.63 3.20 4.15
N ARG A 65 -30.38 2.89 3.09
CA ARG A 65 -29.88 2.95 1.71
C ARG A 65 -29.49 4.38 1.34
N SER A 66 -30.34 5.36 1.64
CA SER A 66 -30.02 6.77 1.42
C SER A 66 -28.80 7.23 2.24
N LEU A 67 -28.69 6.80 3.51
CA LEU A 67 -27.52 7.10 4.35
C LEU A 67 -26.24 6.45 3.81
N HIS A 68 -26.33 5.20 3.37
CA HIS A 68 -25.21 4.48 2.75
C HIS A 68 -24.77 5.16 1.45
N GLN A 69 -25.70 5.52 0.57
CA GLN A 69 -25.41 6.28 -0.66
C GLN A 69 -24.78 7.65 -0.35
N LEU A 70 -25.28 8.35 0.68
CA LEU A 70 -24.76 9.64 1.10
C LEU A 70 -23.30 9.57 1.60
N LEU A 71 -22.94 8.50 2.32
CA LEU A 71 -21.64 8.36 2.98
C LEU A 71 -20.59 7.58 2.18
N GLU A 72 -21.01 6.67 1.32
CA GLU A 72 -20.13 5.77 0.56
C GLU A 72 -19.91 6.25 -0.88
N GLN A 73 -20.94 6.86 -1.51
CA GLN A 73 -20.90 7.31 -2.89
C GLN A 73 -20.94 8.85 -2.98
N PRO A 74 -19.79 9.54 -3.08
CA PRO A 74 -19.74 11.00 -3.08
C PRO A 74 -20.43 11.64 -4.30
N THR A 75 -20.58 10.89 -5.40
CA THR A 75 -21.25 11.32 -6.64
C THR A 75 -22.75 11.06 -6.64
N SER A 76 -23.31 10.44 -5.60
CA SER A 76 -24.73 10.05 -5.57
C SER A 76 -25.69 11.25 -5.49
N SER A 77 -25.29 12.31 -4.79
CA SER A 77 -26.11 13.52 -4.60
C SER A 77 -25.25 14.74 -4.27
N GLN A 78 -25.79 15.95 -4.46
CA GLN A 78 -25.10 17.17 -4.03
C GLN A 78 -24.82 17.16 -2.52
N ALA A 79 -25.75 16.65 -1.71
CA ALA A 79 -25.55 16.48 -0.28
C ALA A 79 -24.39 15.52 0.04
N ALA A 80 -24.25 14.42 -0.70
CA ALA A 80 -23.13 13.48 -0.55
C ALA A 80 -21.79 14.15 -0.84
N PHE A 81 -21.74 14.98 -1.89
CA PHE A 81 -20.56 15.76 -2.21
C PHE A 81 -20.18 16.74 -1.09
N PHE A 82 -21.14 17.46 -0.53
CA PHE A 82 -20.89 18.37 0.61
C PHE A 82 -20.39 17.62 1.85
N VAL A 83 -21.02 16.49 2.19
CA VAL A 83 -20.58 15.65 3.31
C VAL A 83 -19.15 15.17 3.08
N HIS A 84 -18.82 14.67 1.88
CA HIS A 84 -17.48 14.23 1.53
C HIS A 84 -16.44 15.37 1.59
N MET A 85 -16.79 16.56 1.08
CA MET A 85 -15.94 17.75 1.18
C MET A 85 -15.69 18.13 2.64
N LEU A 86 -16.74 18.11 3.47
CA LEU A 86 -16.67 18.45 4.89
C LEU A 86 -15.80 17.44 5.65
N THR A 87 -16.00 16.13 5.46
CA THR A 87 -15.21 15.10 6.14
C THR A 87 -13.75 15.16 5.73
N THR A 88 -13.46 15.39 4.44
CA THR A 88 -12.11 15.60 3.94
C THR A 88 -11.47 16.85 4.55
N ALA A 89 -12.20 17.96 4.62
CA ALA A 89 -11.71 19.18 5.26
C ALA A 89 -11.44 18.97 6.76
N LEU A 90 -12.30 18.26 7.49
CA LEU A 90 -12.10 17.94 8.90
C LEU A 90 -10.82 17.13 9.14
N ILE A 91 -10.50 16.17 8.25
CA ILE A 91 -9.26 15.39 8.33
C ILE A 91 -8.05 16.31 8.18
N VAL A 92 -8.04 17.18 7.16
CA VAL A 92 -6.93 18.12 6.91
C VAL A 92 -6.76 19.09 8.06
N ILE A 93 -7.87 19.69 8.54
CA ILE A 93 -7.87 20.60 9.70
C ILE A 93 -7.32 19.89 10.94
N SER A 94 -7.73 18.65 11.18
CA SER A 94 -7.28 17.88 12.33
C SER A 94 -5.80 17.52 12.27
N ALA A 95 -5.28 17.20 11.08
CA ALA A 95 -3.85 16.99 10.86
C ALA A 95 -3.07 18.29 11.09
N LEU A 96 -3.54 19.41 10.57
CA LEU A 96 -2.91 20.72 10.77
C LEU A 96 -2.86 21.09 12.26
N ILE A 97 -3.96 20.91 13.00
CA ILE A 97 -4.02 21.16 14.44
C ILE A 97 -3.02 20.27 15.20
N THR A 98 -2.86 19.01 14.79
CA THR A 98 -1.87 18.10 15.39
C THR A 98 -0.43 18.59 15.14
N VAL A 99 -0.15 19.14 13.96
CA VAL A 99 1.15 19.75 13.64
C VAL A 99 1.35 21.06 14.41
N LEU A 100 0.31 21.89 14.56
CA LEU A 100 0.40 23.13 15.32
C LEU A 100 0.66 22.89 16.81
N GLU A 101 0.14 21.80 17.39
CA GLU A 101 0.40 21.40 18.79
C GLU A 101 1.90 21.14 19.05
N THR A 102 2.68 20.73 18.03
CA THR A 102 4.11 20.43 18.19
C THR A 102 5.02 21.65 18.00
N VAL A 103 4.49 22.77 17.50
CA VAL A 103 5.28 23.99 17.24
C VAL A 103 5.47 24.78 18.55
N PRO A 104 6.72 25.10 18.94
CA PRO A 104 7.00 25.74 20.23
C PRO A 104 6.37 27.12 20.40
N THR A 105 6.10 27.83 19.29
CA THR A 105 5.44 29.14 19.28
C THR A 105 4.03 29.10 19.91
N PHE A 106 3.34 27.96 19.84
CA PHE A 106 2.00 27.81 20.41
C PHE A 106 1.98 27.19 21.82
N HIS A 107 3.15 27.06 22.47
CA HIS A 107 3.24 26.54 23.84
C HIS A 107 2.58 27.45 24.89
N SER A 108 2.32 28.72 24.58
CA SER A 108 1.59 29.66 25.44
C SER A 108 0.08 29.38 25.49
N VAL A 109 -0.45 28.58 24.55
CA VAL A 109 -1.86 28.19 24.53
C VAL A 109 -2.10 27.15 25.62
N SER A 110 -3.13 27.38 26.44
CA SER A 110 -3.49 26.47 27.54
C SER A 110 -3.80 25.06 27.05
N ASN A 111 -3.30 24.04 27.75
CA ASN A 111 -3.63 22.63 27.51
C ASN A 111 -5.14 22.35 27.49
N ARG A 112 -5.97 23.16 28.18
CA ARG A 112 -7.43 23.03 28.13
C ARG A 112 -8.02 23.36 26.76
N VAL A 113 -7.43 24.32 26.04
CA VAL A 113 -7.87 24.70 24.69
C VAL A 113 -7.52 23.59 23.71
N TRP A 114 -6.28 23.09 23.77
CA TRP A 114 -5.84 21.94 22.96
C TRP A 114 -6.74 20.72 23.17
N PHE A 115 -7.01 20.41 24.45
CA PHE A 115 -7.91 19.32 24.80
C PHE A 115 -9.33 19.57 24.24
N GLY A 116 -9.91 20.75 24.41
CA GLY A 116 -11.26 21.06 23.92
C GLY A 116 -11.39 20.99 22.39
N VAL A 117 -10.40 21.52 21.66
CA VAL A 117 -10.36 21.44 20.20
C VAL A 117 -10.25 19.99 19.74
N GLU A 118 -9.36 19.22 20.37
CA GLU A 118 -9.21 17.81 20.08
C GLU A 118 -10.49 17.01 20.37
N THR A 119 -11.09 17.20 21.55
CA THR A 119 -12.35 16.55 21.93
C THR A 119 -13.44 16.84 20.90
N THR A 120 -13.52 18.08 20.41
CA THR A 120 -14.50 18.48 19.40
C THR A 120 -14.26 17.78 18.06
N LEU A 121 -13.01 17.74 17.59
CA LEU A 121 -12.65 17.05 16.35
C LEU A 121 -12.91 15.55 16.43
N VAL A 122 -12.53 14.92 17.54
CA VAL A 122 -12.78 13.50 17.76
C VAL A 122 -14.27 13.23 17.86
N ALA A 123 -15.05 14.07 18.54
CA ALA A 123 -16.51 13.95 18.58
C ALA A 123 -17.15 14.02 17.19
N LEU A 124 -16.66 14.89 16.30
CA LEU A 124 -17.14 14.95 14.91
C LEU A 124 -16.79 13.66 14.15
N PHE A 125 -15.56 13.15 14.30
CA PHE A 125 -15.15 11.89 13.68
C PHE A 125 -15.89 10.68 14.23
N THR A 126 -16.27 10.67 15.49
CA THR A 126 -17.02 9.57 16.09
C THR A 126 -18.46 9.57 15.63
N VAL A 127 -19.10 10.74 15.50
CA VAL A 127 -20.43 10.86 14.89
C VAL A 127 -20.39 10.36 13.45
N GLU A 128 -19.38 10.75 12.67
CA GLU A 128 -19.19 10.25 11.30
C GLU A 128 -19.00 8.72 11.30
N TYR A 129 -18.13 8.19 12.16
CA TYR A 129 -17.89 6.75 12.27
C TYR A 129 -19.16 5.97 12.64
N ILE A 130 -19.91 6.44 13.64
CA ILE A 130 -21.19 5.83 14.05
C ILE A 130 -22.19 5.90 12.90
N SER A 131 -22.28 7.02 12.16
CA SER A 131 -23.17 7.13 11.01
C SER A 131 -22.84 6.10 9.92
N ARG A 132 -21.56 5.79 9.72
CA ARG A 132 -21.11 4.71 8.82
C ARG A 132 -21.42 3.32 9.36
N CYS A 133 -21.18 3.08 10.66
CA CYS A 133 -21.60 1.83 11.31
C CYS A 133 -23.10 1.59 11.12
N LEU A 134 -23.93 2.63 11.27
CA LEU A 134 -25.37 2.56 11.07
C LEU A 134 -25.74 2.27 9.60
N ALA A 135 -25.02 2.87 8.65
CA ALA A 135 -25.19 2.60 7.22
C ALA A 135 -24.90 1.13 6.86
N TRP A 136 -23.86 0.53 7.47
CA TRP A 136 -23.46 -0.86 7.27
C TRP A 136 -24.20 -1.88 8.19
N SER A 137 -24.98 -1.40 9.15
CA SER A 137 -25.75 -2.23 10.10
C SER A 137 -27.10 -2.67 9.50
N PHE A 138 -27.07 -3.31 8.34
CA PHE A 138 -28.22 -4.03 7.79
C PHE A 138 -28.28 -5.50 8.24
N SER A 139 -27.12 -6.08 8.55
CA SER A 139 -26.97 -7.38 9.22
C SER A 139 -25.73 -7.36 10.10
N TRP A 140 -25.76 -8.06 11.24
CA TRP A 140 -24.61 -8.18 12.15
C TRP A 140 -23.36 -8.70 11.42
N SER A 141 -23.51 -9.69 10.55
CA SER A 141 -22.40 -10.21 9.74
C SER A 141 -21.80 -9.15 8.81
N SER A 142 -22.61 -8.24 8.28
CA SER A 142 -22.08 -7.19 7.41
C SER A 142 -21.40 -6.06 8.19
N LEU A 143 -21.93 -5.71 9.36
CA LEU A 143 -21.28 -4.74 10.24
C LEU A 143 -19.90 -5.23 10.65
N PHE A 144 -19.77 -6.48 11.11
CA PHE A 144 -18.48 -7.05 11.49
C PHE A 144 -17.52 -7.15 10.29
N ARG A 145 -18.00 -7.56 9.12
CA ARG A 145 -17.18 -7.56 7.90
C ARG A 145 -16.65 -6.16 7.56
N TRP A 146 -17.48 -5.13 7.70
CA TRP A 146 -17.06 -3.76 7.47
C TRP A 146 -16.09 -3.25 8.54
N LEU A 147 -16.36 -3.53 9.83
CA LEU A 147 -15.48 -3.14 10.94
C LEU A 147 -14.08 -3.73 10.83
N LEU A 148 -13.98 -5.00 10.42
CA LEU A 148 -12.71 -5.68 10.19
C LEU A 148 -12.09 -5.38 8.81
N SER A 149 -12.78 -4.63 7.96
CA SER A 149 -12.21 -4.17 6.70
C SER A 149 -11.11 -3.14 6.96
N PHE A 150 -10.17 -3.01 6.02
CA PHE A 150 -9.09 -2.02 6.09
C PHE A 150 -9.61 -0.60 6.38
N TYR A 151 -10.74 -0.21 5.78
CA TYR A 151 -11.33 1.12 5.98
C TYR A 151 -12.02 1.27 7.34
N GLY A 152 -12.74 0.24 7.80
CA GLY A 152 -13.34 0.22 9.13
C GLY A 152 -12.28 0.34 10.22
N ILE A 153 -11.13 -0.33 10.02
CA ILE A 153 -9.97 -0.25 10.92
C ILE A 153 -9.35 1.15 10.87
N ILE A 154 -9.11 1.75 9.71
CA ILE A 154 -8.56 3.12 9.62
C ILE A 154 -9.49 4.14 10.29
N ASP A 155 -10.79 4.06 10.03
CA ASP A 155 -11.77 4.95 10.65
C ASP A 155 -11.79 4.75 12.18
N LEU A 156 -11.71 3.51 12.67
CA LEU A 156 -11.61 3.21 14.10
C LEU A 156 -10.31 3.76 14.71
N LEU A 157 -9.17 3.50 14.08
CA LEU A 157 -7.85 3.98 14.52
C LEU A 157 -7.74 5.51 14.53
N SER A 158 -8.59 6.23 13.79
CA SER A 158 -8.61 7.69 13.80
C SER A 158 -9.21 8.29 15.07
N VAL A 159 -10.10 7.56 15.76
CA VAL A 159 -10.78 8.00 16.99
C VAL A 159 -10.25 7.28 18.24
N LEU A 160 -9.77 6.06 18.07
CA LEU A 160 -9.32 5.18 19.15
C LEU A 160 -8.24 5.79 20.06
N PRO A 161 -7.19 6.48 19.56
CA PRO A 161 -6.12 6.99 20.42
C PRO A 161 -6.62 7.94 21.51
N TYR A 162 -7.62 8.77 21.19
CA TYR A 162 -8.23 9.70 22.15
C TYR A 162 -9.01 8.98 23.24
N TYR A 163 -9.79 7.96 22.90
CA TYR A 163 -10.55 7.18 23.89
C TYR A 163 -9.61 6.35 24.79
N ILE A 164 -8.55 5.77 24.22
CA ILE A 164 -7.53 5.07 25.00
C ILE A 164 -6.90 6.03 26.00
N GLU A 165 -6.53 7.25 25.57
CA GLU A 165 -5.97 8.26 26.48
C GLU A 165 -6.95 8.63 27.60
N LEU A 166 -8.23 8.83 27.28
CA LEU A 166 -9.25 9.16 28.28
C LEU A 166 -9.41 8.06 29.33
N MET A 167 -9.34 6.78 28.93
CA MET A 167 -9.40 5.64 29.85
C MET A 167 -8.11 5.52 30.69
N LEU A 168 -6.93 5.69 30.05
CA LEU A 168 -5.62 5.57 30.72
C LEU A 168 -5.30 6.71 31.68
N ARG A 169 -5.96 7.86 31.58
CA ARG A 169 -5.84 8.96 32.57
C ARG A 169 -6.17 8.53 34.00
N GLN A 170 -6.78 7.36 34.20
CA GLN A 170 -7.07 6.79 35.52
C GLN A 170 -5.90 6.00 36.14
N ASP A 171 -4.92 5.52 35.35
CA ASP A 171 -3.85 4.63 35.85
C ASP A 171 -2.42 5.07 35.44
N THR A 172 -1.63 5.36 36.48
CA THR A 172 -0.27 5.94 36.54
C THR A 172 0.78 5.41 35.53
N SER A 173 1.37 6.36 34.79
CA SER A 173 2.75 6.45 34.20
C SER A 173 2.67 7.39 32.98
N VAL A 174 2.52 8.68 33.30
CA VAL A 174 1.79 9.69 32.51
C VAL A 174 2.61 10.35 31.39
N LEU A 175 3.88 9.99 31.18
CA LEU A 175 4.74 10.73 30.23
C LEU A 175 5.08 9.92 28.97
N PHE A 176 5.45 8.64 29.10
CA PHE A 176 5.82 7.82 27.93
C PHE A 176 4.62 7.35 27.11
N ARG A 177 3.49 7.05 27.77
CA ARG A 177 2.28 6.53 27.11
C ARG A 177 1.56 7.60 26.27
N PHE A 178 1.60 8.86 26.72
CA PHE A 178 0.94 9.96 26.03
C PHE A 178 1.64 10.36 24.71
N SER A 179 2.96 10.25 24.64
CA SER A 179 3.73 10.56 23.42
C SER A 179 3.47 9.58 22.27
N ILE A 180 3.38 8.27 22.56
CA ILE A 180 3.14 7.25 21.54
C ILE A 180 1.67 7.31 21.05
N LEU A 181 0.72 7.52 21.95
CA LEU A 181 -0.70 7.65 21.59
C LEU A 181 -0.97 8.89 20.72
N ARG A 182 -0.24 9.99 20.95
CA ARG A 182 -0.30 11.18 20.08
C ARG A 182 0.17 10.88 18.66
N MET A 183 1.18 10.03 18.48
CA MET A 183 1.65 9.63 17.14
C MET A 183 0.57 8.88 16.35
N PHE A 184 -0.22 8.02 17.02
CA PHE A 184 -1.30 7.29 16.35
C PHE A 184 -2.41 8.20 15.82
N ARG A 185 -2.55 9.42 16.36
CA ARG A 185 -3.48 10.40 15.81
C ARG A 185 -3.09 10.88 14.41
N LEU A 186 -1.81 10.78 14.03
CA LEU A 186 -1.39 11.04 12.63
C LEU A 186 -1.96 10.00 11.68
N LEU A 187 -2.36 8.81 12.15
CA LEU A 187 -2.97 7.81 11.28
C LEU A 187 -4.25 8.30 10.60
N ARG A 188 -4.94 9.30 11.16
CA ARG A 188 -6.12 9.91 10.52
C ARG A 188 -5.79 10.55 9.16
N VAL A 189 -4.52 10.87 8.89
CA VAL A 189 -4.06 11.36 7.58
C VAL A 189 -4.23 10.31 6.48
N PHE A 190 -4.32 9.01 6.82
CA PHE A 190 -4.52 7.96 5.85
C PHE A 190 -5.98 7.80 5.42
N ARG A 191 -6.93 8.43 6.11
CA ARG A 191 -8.36 8.29 5.86
C ARG A 191 -8.80 8.72 4.44
N PRO A 192 -8.28 9.81 3.83
CA PRO A 192 -8.65 10.20 2.48
C PRO A 192 -8.27 9.15 1.40
N PHE A 193 -7.33 8.24 1.69
CA PHE A 193 -6.95 7.18 0.74
C PHE A 193 -8.10 6.23 0.42
N ARG A 194 -9.10 6.10 1.31
CA ARG A 194 -10.33 5.35 1.09
C ARG A 194 -11.09 5.76 -0.18
N TYR A 195 -11.21 7.06 -0.42
CA TYR A 195 -12.09 7.59 -1.48
C TYR A 195 -11.43 7.60 -2.86
N ASN A 196 -10.12 7.37 -2.89
CA ASN A 196 -9.36 7.34 -4.12
C ASN A 196 -9.37 5.92 -4.68
N HIS A 197 -10.39 5.59 -5.48
CA HIS A 197 -10.52 4.30 -6.16
C HIS A 197 -9.22 3.87 -6.87
N THR A 198 -8.53 4.82 -7.50
CA THR A 198 -7.22 4.63 -8.14
C THR A 198 -6.15 4.12 -7.17
N ILE A 199 -6.12 4.64 -5.93
CA ILE A 199 -5.13 4.24 -4.93
C ILE A 199 -5.40 2.81 -4.46
N LEU A 200 -6.67 2.42 -4.34
CA LEU A 200 -7.05 1.08 -3.91
C LEU A 200 -6.59 -0.01 -4.88
N LEU A 201 -6.84 0.20 -6.16
CA LEU A 201 -6.38 -0.72 -7.22
C LEU A 201 -4.87 -0.76 -7.26
N THR A 202 -4.22 0.39 -7.10
CA THR A 202 -2.76 0.46 -7.05
C THR A 202 -2.22 -0.36 -5.89
N ILE A 203 -2.83 -0.28 -4.70
CA ILE A 203 -2.46 -1.09 -3.53
C ILE A 203 -2.71 -2.58 -3.78
N GLU A 204 -3.85 -2.94 -4.35
CA GLU A 204 -4.19 -4.34 -4.67
C GLU A 204 -3.20 -4.94 -5.68
N VAL A 205 -2.93 -4.22 -6.76
CA VAL A 205 -1.96 -4.62 -7.80
C VAL A 205 -0.55 -4.68 -7.22
N MET A 206 -0.16 -3.72 -6.37
CA MET A 206 1.14 -3.72 -5.70
C MET A 206 1.26 -4.91 -4.74
N TYR A 207 0.24 -5.19 -3.94
CA TYR A 207 0.20 -6.34 -3.05
C TYR A 207 0.33 -7.65 -3.84
N LEU A 208 -0.41 -7.80 -4.95
CA LEU A 208 -0.31 -8.97 -5.81
C LEU A 208 1.08 -9.10 -6.43
N SER A 209 1.67 -7.99 -6.85
CA SER A 209 3.04 -7.94 -7.39
C SER A 209 4.06 -8.39 -6.35
N VAL A 210 4.00 -7.83 -5.14
CA VAL A 210 4.88 -8.20 -4.02
C VAL A 210 4.72 -9.67 -3.65
N ARG A 211 3.48 -10.17 -3.59
CA ARG A 211 3.19 -11.57 -3.28
C ARG A 211 3.77 -12.50 -4.35
N ARG A 212 3.69 -12.12 -5.63
CA ARG A 212 4.30 -12.89 -6.73
C ARG A 212 5.83 -12.87 -6.66
N SER A 213 6.43 -11.74 -6.28
CA SER A 213 7.89 -11.60 -6.15
C SER A 213 8.43 -11.91 -4.76
N GLN A 214 7.62 -12.46 -3.85
CA GLN A 214 7.99 -12.63 -2.44
C GLN A 214 9.28 -13.43 -2.24
N HIS A 215 9.48 -14.50 -3.03
CA HIS A 215 10.66 -15.35 -2.91
C HIS A 215 11.93 -14.61 -3.35
N ALA A 216 11.84 -13.79 -4.40
CA ALA A 216 12.95 -12.96 -4.84
C ALA A 216 13.27 -11.86 -3.82
N LEU A 217 12.23 -11.19 -3.28
CA LEU A 217 12.40 -10.17 -2.24
C LEU A 217 13.03 -10.73 -0.97
N LEU A 218 12.58 -11.91 -0.52
CA LEU A 218 13.15 -12.59 0.65
C LEU A 218 14.60 -13.02 0.39
N ALA A 219 14.92 -13.53 -0.79
CA ALA A 219 16.29 -13.88 -1.16
C ALA A 219 17.21 -12.64 -1.13
N ILE A 220 16.77 -11.52 -1.70
CA ILE A 220 17.52 -10.24 -1.65
C ILE A 220 17.70 -9.79 -0.20
N GLY A 221 16.64 -9.79 0.61
CA GLY A 221 16.70 -9.43 2.02
C GLY A 221 17.67 -10.30 2.82
N PHE A 222 17.67 -11.61 2.56
CA PHE A 222 18.63 -12.54 3.18
C PHE A 222 20.08 -12.18 2.86
N PHE A 223 20.41 -11.93 1.58
CA PHE A 223 21.76 -11.52 1.20
C PHE A 223 22.15 -10.19 1.83
N VAL A 224 21.26 -9.20 1.86
CA VAL A 224 21.51 -7.90 2.52
C VAL A 224 21.84 -8.11 4.00
N ILE A 225 21.05 -8.89 4.73
CA ILE A 225 21.31 -9.17 6.16
C ILE A 225 22.64 -9.92 6.36
N MET A 226 22.94 -10.90 5.50
CA MET A 226 24.21 -11.63 5.55
C MET A 226 25.41 -10.70 5.37
N ILE A 227 25.35 -9.82 4.36
CA ILE A 227 26.37 -8.82 4.07
C ILE A 227 26.52 -7.87 5.27
N LEU A 228 25.40 -7.30 5.75
CA LEU A 228 25.43 -6.43 6.92
C LEU A 228 26.08 -7.13 8.10
N THR A 229 25.75 -8.39 8.37
CA THR A 229 26.34 -9.14 9.49
C THR A 229 27.85 -9.33 9.31
N VAL A 230 28.32 -9.78 8.15
CA VAL A 230 29.74 -10.04 7.89
C VAL A 230 30.58 -8.76 7.93
N PHE A 231 30.12 -7.67 7.32
CA PHE A 231 30.87 -6.42 7.32
C PHE A 231 30.85 -5.73 8.69
N SER A 232 29.75 -5.85 9.43
CA SER A 232 29.66 -5.31 10.79
C SER A 232 30.57 -6.05 11.76
N THR A 233 30.66 -7.38 11.65
CA THR A 233 31.60 -8.16 12.47
C THR A 233 33.03 -7.81 12.08
N LEU A 234 33.36 -7.74 10.80
CA LEU A 234 34.70 -7.34 10.35
C LEU A 234 35.09 -5.95 10.86
N LEU A 235 34.23 -4.94 10.74
CA LEU A 235 34.49 -3.61 11.27
C LEU A 235 34.64 -3.59 12.78
N TYR A 236 33.74 -4.27 13.50
CA TYR A 236 33.82 -4.37 14.95
C TYR A 236 35.13 -5.02 15.40
N PHE A 237 35.56 -6.10 14.73
CA PHE A 237 36.81 -6.80 15.05
C PHE A 237 38.07 -6.07 14.56
N ALA A 238 37.98 -5.29 13.49
CA ALA A 238 39.08 -4.49 12.97
C ALA A 238 39.36 -3.27 13.83
N GLU A 239 38.32 -2.67 14.41
CA GLU A 239 38.46 -1.51 15.25
C GLU A 239 38.70 -1.86 16.72
N ARG A 240 38.05 -2.90 17.26
CA ARG A 240 38.27 -3.28 18.66
C ARG A 240 39.76 -3.55 18.92
N GLY A 241 40.32 -2.86 19.90
CA GLY A 241 41.60 -3.24 20.49
C GLY A 241 41.37 -3.98 21.80
N THR A 242 42.02 -3.52 22.86
CA THR A 242 41.99 -4.14 24.19
C THR A 242 40.84 -3.61 25.03
N TRP A 243 40.34 -4.43 25.94
CA TRP A 243 39.37 -3.98 26.94
C TRP A 243 40.08 -3.13 27.99
N ASP A 244 39.58 -1.93 28.25
CA ASP A 244 40.05 -1.07 29.33
C ASP A 244 39.04 -1.07 30.49
N GLU A 245 39.47 -1.59 31.64
CA GLU A 245 38.66 -1.72 32.85
C GLU A 245 38.39 -0.36 33.53
N ALA A 246 39.20 0.67 33.24
CA ALA A 246 38.99 2.01 33.78
C ALA A 246 37.90 2.79 33.04
N LEU A 247 37.74 2.55 31.74
CA LEU A 247 36.78 3.24 30.88
C LEU A 247 35.51 2.43 30.59
N ASP A 248 35.46 1.15 30.99
CA ASP A 248 34.37 0.19 30.68
C ASP A 248 34.05 0.12 29.18
N THR A 249 35.08 0.29 28.34
CA THR A 249 34.97 0.26 26.87
C THR A 249 36.17 -0.42 26.24
N PHE A 250 36.02 -0.86 24.99
CA PHE A 250 37.16 -1.27 24.18
C PHE A 250 37.91 -0.03 23.70
N VAL A 251 39.23 -0.11 23.71
CA VAL A 251 40.14 0.96 23.26
C VAL A 251 40.84 0.52 21.99
N ASN A 252 40.94 1.43 21.02
CA ASN A 252 41.61 1.21 19.74
C ASN A 252 43.13 1.09 19.92
N VAL A 253 43.83 0.67 18.86
CA VAL A 253 45.32 0.61 18.83
C VAL A 253 45.96 1.97 19.14
N ASP A 254 45.25 3.07 18.83
CA ASP A 254 45.72 4.45 19.03
C ASP A 254 45.47 4.99 20.46
N GLY A 255 44.80 4.22 21.33
CA GLY A 255 44.50 4.63 22.71
C GLY A 255 43.15 5.35 22.89
N ASP A 256 42.39 5.55 21.83
CA ASP A 256 41.06 6.17 21.87
C ASP A 256 39.93 5.14 22.08
N PRO A 257 38.79 5.51 22.71
CA PRO A 257 37.63 4.64 22.82
C PRO A 257 37.10 4.18 21.45
N THR A 258 36.69 2.93 21.32
CA THR A 258 36.14 2.42 20.05
C THR A 258 34.88 3.18 19.65
N GLN A 259 34.74 3.51 18.36
CA GLN A 259 33.51 4.10 17.82
C GLN A 259 32.41 3.05 17.67
N PHE A 260 32.79 1.78 17.54
CA PHE A 260 31.86 0.65 17.43
C PHE A 260 31.80 -0.17 18.72
N ALA A 261 30.90 0.21 19.63
CA ALA A 261 30.70 -0.50 20.91
C ALA A 261 30.10 -1.91 20.74
N SER A 262 29.41 -2.20 19.62
CA SER A 262 28.79 -3.49 19.37
C SER A 262 28.60 -3.75 17.88
N ILE A 263 28.42 -5.03 17.50
CA ILE A 263 28.15 -5.43 16.11
C ILE A 263 26.89 -4.72 15.54
N PRO A 264 25.74 -4.64 16.25
CA PRO A 264 24.60 -3.85 15.77
C PRO A 264 24.89 -2.35 15.61
N GLY A 265 25.76 -1.79 16.47
CA GLY A 265 26.25 -0.41 16.33
C GLY A 265 27.06 -0.21 15.05
N ALA A 266 27.98 -1.13 14.76
CA ALA A 266 28.71 -1.15 13.49
C ALA A 266 27.78 -1.35 12.27
N ALA A 267 26.71 -2.15 12.43
CA ALA A 267 25.74 -2.39 11.36
C ALA A 267 25.03 -1.12 10.89
N TRP A 268 24.69 -0.21 11.81
CA TRP A 268 24.15 1.11 11.43
C TRP A 268 25.11 1.87 10.50
N PHE A 269 26.40 1.88 10.83
CA PHE A 269 27.41 2.55 10.01
C PHE A 269 27.57 1.89 8.63
N VAL A 270 27.57 0.56 8.55
CA VAL A 270 27.59 -0.18 7.28
C VAL A 270 26.37 0.16 6.43
N VAL A 271 25.18 0.19 7.04
CA VAL A 271 23.92 0.54 6.36
C VAL A 271 23.99 1.95 5.78
N VAL A 272 24.36 2.96 6.58
CA VAL A 272 24.45 4.36 6.13
C VAL A 272 25.48 4.51 5.01
N SER A 273 26.63 3.85 5.14
CA SER A 273 27.69 3.87 4.13
C SER A 273 27.23 3.24 2.81
N ALA A 274 26.51 2.12 2.87
CA ALA A 274 25.94 1.46 1.69
C ALA A 274 24.88 2.34 1.00
N TYR A 275 23.98 2.98 1.75
CA TYR A 275 22.99 3.91 1.18
C TYR A 275 23.62 5.12 0.51
N ARG A 276 24.65 5.72 1.14
CA ARG A 276 25.36 6.87 0.57
C ARG A 276 26.04 6.51 -0.75
N PHE A 277 26.60 5.30 -0.84
CA PHE A 277 27.20 4.78 -2.07
C PHE A 277 26.15 4.56 -3.17
N LEU A 278 25.02 3.92 -2.84
CA LEU A 278 23.92 3.72 -3.79
C LEU A 278 23.40 5.06 -4.32
N ALA A 279 23.24 6.06 -3.45
CA ALA A 279 22.83 7.40 -3.84
C ALA A 279 23.86 8.06 -4.77
N PHE A 280 25.16 7.98 -4.44
CA PHE A 280 26.23 8.52 -5.28
C PHE A 280 26.30 7.83 -6.66
N HIS A 281 26.18 6.51 -6.71
CA HIS A 281 26.16 5.76 -7.97
C HIS A 281 24.93 6.14 -8.81
N TYR A 282 23.75 6.21 -8.19
CA TYR A 282 22.52 6.64 -8.85
C TYR A 282 22.64 8.07 -9.42
N LEU A 283 23.15 9.02 -8.63
CA LEU A 283 23.41 10.40 -9.07
C LEU A 283 24.42 10.46 -10.23
N THR A 284 25.49 9.66 -10.16
CA THR A 284 26.50 9.60 -11.22
C THR A 284 25.88 9.06 -12.52
N CYS A 285 25.09 7.99 -12.44
CA CYS A 285 24.36 7.44 -13.58
C CYS A 285 23.34 8.43 -14.16
N LEU A 286 22.67 9.22 -13.33
CA LEU A 286 21.72 10.24 -13.76
C LEU A 286 22.41 11.45 -14.41
N SER A 287 23.61 11.79 -13.95
CA SER A 287 24.41 12.92 -14.45
C SER A 287 25.15 12.64 -15.76
N LEU A 288 25.24 11.38 -16.20
CA LEU A 288 25.86 11.02 -17.47
C LEU A 288 24.87 11.29 -18.62
N PRO A 289 25.20 12.21 -19.55
CA PRO A 289 24.30 12.57 -20.63
C PRO A 289 24.10 11.39 -21.59
N ALA A 290 22.88 10.86 -21.61
CA ALA A 290 22.24 10.13 -22.72
C ALA A 290 23.13 9.24 -23.59
N LEU A 291 23.89 8.32 -23.00
CA LEU A 291 24.32 7.11 -23.72
C LEU A 291 23.24 6.06 -23.51
N SER A 292 22.63 5.64 -24.62
CA SER A 292 21.51 4.71 -24.72
C SER A 292 21.47 3.61 -23.62
N PRO A 293 20.29 3.30 -23.05
CA PRO A 293 20.15 2.42 -21.87
C PRO A 293 20.67 1.00 -22.06
N LEU A 294 20.91 0.57 -23.31
CA LEU A 294 21.47 -0.74 -23.64
C LEU A 294 23.00 -0.83 -23.46
N SER A 295 23.71 0.30 -23.42
CA SER A 295 25.19 0.30 -23.40
C SER A 295 25.82 0.27 -22.00
N CYS A 296 25.12 0.74 -20.95
CA CYS A 296 25.56 0.61 -19.56
C CYS A 296 25.25 -0.77 -18.96
N PHE A 297 24.14 -1.40 -19.34
CA PHE A 297 23.74 -2.72 -18.83
C PHE A 297 24.33 -3.88 -19.65
N GLY A 298 24.73 -3.63 -20.90
CA GLY A 298 25.18 -4.66 -21.84
C GLY A 298 26.66 -5.05 -21.77
N ARG A 299 27.52 -4.29 -21.06
CA ARG A 299 28.98 -4.54 -21.08
C ARG A 299 29.53 -5.30 -19.88
N HIS A 300 28.74 -5.47 -18.83
CA HIS A 300 29.04 -6.37 -17.72
C HIS A 300 27.76 -7.12 -17.32
N PRO A 301 27.81 -8.45 -17.12
CA PRO A 301 26.62 -9.22 -16.76
C PRO A 301 26.02 -8.66 -15.45
N PRO A 302 24.70 -8.75 -15.22
CA PRO A 302 24.05 -8.20 -14.03
C PRO A 302 24.65 -8.71 -12.71
N LEU A 303 25.24 -9.91 -12.73
CA LEU A 303 26.03 -10.48 -11.64
C LEU A 303 27.27 -9.64 -11.28
N PHE A 304 27.95 -9.04 -12.27
CA PHE A 304 29.10 -8.16 -12.04
C PHE A 304 28.70 -6.81 -11.46
N SER A 305 27.51 -6.27 -11.76
CA SER A 305 27.06 -5.02 -11.13
C SER A 305 26.78 -5.21 -9.63
N SER A 306 26.12 -6.32 -9.25
CA SER A 306 25.83 -6.62 -7.85
C SER A 306 27.08 -7.06 -7.05
N LEU A 307 27.99 -7.83 -7.67
CA LEU A 307 29.30 -8.13 -7.06
C LEU A 307 30.21 -6.90 -7.03
N SER A 308 30.10 -5.98 -8.00
CA SER A 308 30.90 -4.75 -8.01
C SER A 308 30.45 -3.79 -6.91
N VAL A 309 29.15 -3.70 -6.60
CA VAL A 309 28.68 -2.99 -5.40
C VAL A 309 29.25 -3.64 -4.14
N LEU A 310 29.26 -4.97 -4.02
CA LEU A 310 29.80 -5.67 -2.85
C LEU A 310 31.33 -5.52 -2.70
N LEU A 311 32.08 -5.68 -3.80
CA LEU A 311 33.54 -5.59 -3.86
C LEU A 311 34.06 -4.15 -3.78
N LEU A 312 33.24 -3.14 -4.09
CA LEU A 312 33.61 -1.72 -3.95
C LEU A 312 33.18 -1.12 -2.61
N VAL A 313 32.17 -1.67 -1.93
CA VAL A 313 31.81 -1.25 -0.57
C VAL A 313 32.94 -1.52 0.42
N LEU A 314 33.68 -2.62 0.28
CA LEU A 314 34.80 -2.97 1.17
C LEU A 314 35.96 -1.95 1.14
N PRO A 315 36.56 -1.56 -0.01
CA PRO A 315 37.60 -0.55 -0.05
C PRO A 315 37.11 0.85 0.35
N ILE A 316 35.82 1.16 0.16
CA ILE A 316 35.26 2.48 0.49
C ILE A 316 34.93 2.59 1.96
N VAL A 317 34.34 1.57 2.58
CA VAL A 317 34.18 1.48 4.04
C VAL A 317 35.55 1.56 4.70
N LEU A 318 36.55 0.85 4.16
CA LEU A 318 37.92 0.89 4.66
C LEU A 318 38.58 2.27 4.47
N THR A 319 38.42 2.92 3.31
CA THR A 319 39.00 4.26 3.07
C THR A 319 38.28 5.38 3.81
N LEU A 320 36.96 5.28 4.01
CA LEU A 320 36.21 6.22 4.85
C LEU A 320 36.56 6.05 6.32
N TRP A 321 36.72 4.81 6.78
CA TRP A 321 37.23 4.52 8.12
C TRP A 321 38.67 5.06 8.30
N LEU A 322 39.56 4.80 7.34
CA LEU A 322 40.93 5.34 7.33
C LEU A 322 40.97 6.87 7.23
N SER A 323 39.96 7.51 6.63
CA SER A 323 39.87 8.97 6.51
C SER A 323 39.28 9.65 7.74
N GLN A 324 38.68 8.90 8.67
CA GLN A 324 38.12 9.41 9.93
C GLN A 324 39.05 9.16 11.14
N ARG A 325 40.14 8.40 10.94
CA ARG A 325 41.32 8.38 11.80
C ARG A 325 42.26 9.54 11.43
#